data_AF-A0A1W6CK12-F1
#
_entry.id   AF-A0A1W6CK12-F1
#
_cell.length_a   1.000
_cell.length_b   1.000
_cell.length_c   1.000
_cell.angle_alpha   90.00
_cell.angle_beta   90.00
_cell.angle_gamma   90.00
#
_symmetry.space_group_name_H-M   'P 1'
#
loop_
_entity.id
_entity.type
_entity.pdbx_description
1 polymer ?
#
loop_
_entity_poly.entity_id
_entity_poly.type
_entity_poly.pdbx_seq_one_letter_code
_entity_poly.pdbx_strand_id
1 'polypeptide(L)'
;MNDIAALARIDSFPYRHRLREVMSTPVLTALASVTLHDAVHRMYEARVSSIVGIDADGRTLGIFTERDLLRILSNNGPAGLELTLDQTMTKPVATVSADAYVYVALARMTRLGLRHLVVVDADNRPLGMITGRALLKVRATEALVLGDSAESAANPDEMKSVMTNLPRLAKGLLGEGVTARNIASVIALVLRDLTARAAELAEQSLLDDGWGPAPARYAVLILGSGGRGESLLAFDQDNAIVHDGKPSDDPWFAELGKRLNDTLNKAGIPFCDGGVMARESKWRKSLEEWRDEVHGWVFSVENQTVMYCDIFYDFQPVWGDRALAEELRGMAMEKAAQSAFFLRYLAQNVAGMDGSIGLFGNFVTKQGRLNAKKFGLLPLVSAARMRAIRAHITATGTDERFAALKESGVLHEDDLRDFVEVREVVLRVMLEQQLADIAQQIPASAKIDPKRFDKRTRARLKWAFRRLKTLKFVCGVGG
;
A
#
# COMPACT_ATOMS: atom_id res chain seq x y z
N MET A 1 -9.22 -17.30 -38.74
CA MET A 1 -8.82 -15.99 -38.18
C MET A 1 -8.86 -16.14 -36.67
N ASN A 2 -7.70 -16.44 -36.11
CA ASN A 2 -7.55 -17.03 -34.80
C ASN A 2 -7.58 -15.98 -33.69
N ASP A 3 -8.23 -16.37 -32.61
CA ASP A 3 -8.42 -15.67 -31.35
C ASP A 3 -7.13 -15.57 -30.53
N ILE A 4 -6.08 -14.99 -31.11
CA ILE A 4 -4.78 -14.75 -30.46
C ILE A 4 -4.91 -13.62 -29.41
N ALA A 5 -5.88 -12.72 -29.58
CA ALA A 5 -6.13 -11.62 -28.67
C ALA A 5 -6.80 -12.05 -27.34
N ALA A 6 -7.58 -13.14 -27.31
CA ALA A 6 -8.09 -13.70 -26.06
C ALA A 6 -7.01 -14.47 -25.28
N LEU A 7 -6.08 -15.14 -25.96
CA LEU A 7 -4.95 -15.86 -25.34
C LEU A 7 -3.97 -14.91 -24.64
N ALA A 8 -3.79 -13.69 -25.14
CA ALA A 8 -2.94 -12.66 -24.53
C ALA A 8 -3.52 -12.07 -23.21
N ARG A 9 -4.78 -12.37 -22.87
CA ARG A 9 -5.43 -11.93 -21.61
C ARG A 9 -5.30 -12.92 -20.47
N ILE A 10 -4.72 -14.08 -20.72
CA ILE A 10 -4.45 -15.08 -19.71
C ILE A 10 -3.18 -14.66 -18.97
N ASP A 11 -3.29 -14.39 -17.66
CA ASP A 11 -2.15 -14.21 -16.76
C ASP A 11 -1.08 -15.26 -17.09
N SER A 12 0.09 -14.84 -17.58
CA SER A 12 1.06 -15.78 -18.17
C SER A 12 1.76 -16.65 -17.12
N PHE A 13 1.69 -16.25 -15.84
CA PHE A 13 2.36 -16.92 -14.73
C PHE A 13 1.80 -18.33 -14.46
N PRO A 14 0.49 -18.50 -14.15
CA PRO A 14 -0.02 -19.82 -13.80
C PRO A 14 0.04 -20.83 -14.97
N TYR A 15 0.25 -20.36 -16.20
CA TYR A 15 0.32 -21.17 -17.42
C TYR A 15 1.75 -21.45 -17.92
N ARG A 16 2.79 -20.87 -17.29
CA ARG A 16 4.20 -21.08 -17.67
C ARG A 16 5.00 -21.88 -16.66
N HIS A 17 4.65 -21.82 -15.38
CA HIS A 17 5.42 -22.48 -14.31
C HIS A 17 4.86 -23.84 -13.93
N ARG A 18 5.77 -24.80 -13.70
CA ARG A 18 5.44 -26.13 -13.18
C ARG A 18 5.48 -26.13 -11.65
N LEU A 19 4.70 -27.01 -11.02
CA LEU A 19 4.61 -27.05 -9.56
C LEU A 19 5.93 -27.38 -8.86
N ARG A 20 6.79 -28.19 -9.50
CA ARG A 20 8.16 -28.44 -9.03
C ARG A 20 9.01 -27.19 -8.84
N GLU A 21 8.71 -26.10 -9.55
CA GLU A 21 9.47 -24.84 -9.50
C GLU A 21 9.04 -23.94 -8.34
N VAL A 22 7.86 -24.17 -7.76
CA VAL A 22 7.21 -23.23 -6.84
C VAL A 22 6.70 -23.87 -5.54
N MET A 23 6.76 -25.20 -5.42
CA MET A 23 6.36 -25.91 -4.21
C MET A 23 7.33 -25.66 -3.05
N SER A 24 6.80 -25.65 -1.82
CA SER A 24 7.64 -25.78 -0.64
C SER A 24 8.14 -27.22 -0.56
N THR A 25 9.46 -27.39 -0.50
CA THR A 25 10.12 -28.70 -0.46
C THR A 25 11.34 -28.64 0.49
N PRO A 26 11.64 -29.71 1.24
CA PRO A 26 10.87 -30.95 1.37
C PRO A 26 9.58 -30.76 2.20
N VAL A 27 8.57 -31.59 1.93
CA VAL A 27 7.33 -31.62 2.74
C VAL A 27 7.54 -32.54 3.95
N LEU A 28 7.08 -32.09 5.12
CA LEU A 28 7.15 -32.89 6.34
C LEU A 28 6.19 -34.09 6.25
N THR A 29 6.71 -35.28 6.50
CA THR A 29 5.96 -36.55 6.45
C THR A 29 6.14 -37.37 7.72
N ALA A 30 5.14 -38.20 8.05
CA ALA A 30 5.25 -39.25 9.06
C ALA A 30 4.40 -40.47 8.68
N LEU A 31 4.81 -41.65 9.15
CA LEU A 31 3.99 -42.86 9.03
C LEU A 31 2.65 -42.65 9.73
N ALA A 32 1.58 -43.17 9.14
CA ALA A 32 0.23 -43.02 9.69
C ALA A 32 0.07 -43.62 11.11
N SER A 33 0.93 -44.56 11.50
CA SER A 33 0.95 -45.17 12.83
C SER A 33 1.53 -44.28 13.94
N VAL A 34 2.18 -43.15 13.59
CA VAL A 34 2.78 -42.23 14.57
C VAL A 34 1.67 -41.55 15.39
N THR A 35 1.90 -41.38 16.70
CA THR A 35 0.98 -40.69 17.61
C THR A 35 0.86 -39.20 17.28
N LEU A 36 -0.24 -38.57 17.68
CA LEU A 36 -0.41 -37.14 17.51
C LEU A 36 0.60 -36.33 18.31
N HIS A 37 0.96 -36.78 19.51
CA HIS A 37 2.04 -36.19 20.29
C HIS A 37 3.33 -36.04 19.45
N ASP A 38 3.78 -37.14 18.84
CA ASP A 38 5.02 -37.15 18.08
C ASP A 38 4.89 -36.39 16.75
N ALA A 39 3.73 -36.47 16.10
CA ALA A 39 3.47 -35.72 14.87
C ALA A 39 3.49 -34.20 15.12
N VAL A 40 2.86 -33.74 16.20
CA VAL A 40 2.85 -32.33 16.61
C VAL A 40 4.24 -31.87 17.02
N HIS A 41 4.99 -32.70 17.74
CA HIS A 41 6.38 -32.39 18.08
C HIS A 41 7.24 -32.21 16.82
N ARG A 42 7.11 -33.10 15.82
CA ARG A 42 7.79 -32.95 14.52
C ARG A 42 7.38 -31.67 13.79
N MET A 43 6.08 -31.33 13.80
CA MET A 43 5.57 -30.09 13.20
C MET A 43 6.17 -28.85 13.88
N TYR A 44 6.28 -28.87 15.21
CA TYR A 44 6.90 -27.80 16.00
C TYR A 44 8.38 -27.63 15.66
N GLU A 45 9.17 -28.71 15.71
CA GLU A 45 10.61 -28.70 15.38
C GLU A 45 10.86 -28.20 13.95
N ALA A 46 10.05 -28.65 12.99
CA ALA A 46 10.15 -28.23 11.60
C ALA A 46 9.54 -26.85 11.32
N ARG A 47 8.90 -26.21 12.31
CA ARG A 47 8.20 -24.91 12.19
C ARG A 47 7.16 -24.88 11.07
N VAL A 48 6.39 -25.97 10.92
CA VAL A 48 5.34 -26.09 9.91
C VAL A 48 3.97 -26.35 10.53
N SER A 49 2.91 -25.86 9.89
CA SER A 49 1.53 -25.97 10.40
C SER A 49 0.77 -27.22 9.93
N SER A 50 1.45 -28.14 9.23
CA SER A 50 0.84 -29.37 8.71
C SER A 50 1.87 -30.47 8.46
N ILE A 51 1.41 -31.72 8.54
CA ILE A 51 2.20 -32.93 8.24
C ILE A 51 1.39 -33.86 7.32
N VAL A 52 2.08 -34.51 6.38
CA VAL A 52 1.48 -35.50 5.48
C VAL A 52 1.67 -36.91 6.04
N GLY A 53 0.57 -37.63 6.24
CA GLY A 53 0.60 -39.04 6.63
C GLY A 53 0.89 -39.92 5.41
N ILE A 54 1.85 -40.83 5.55
CA ILE A 54 2.30 -41.76 4.51
C ILE A 54 2.14 -43.22 4.94
N ASP A 55 2.04 -44.12 3.95
CA ASP A 55 2.10 -45.57 4.15
C ASP A 55 3.55 -46.09 4.28
N ALA A 56 3.71 -47.40 4.46
CA ALA A 56 5.02 -48.05 4.57
C ALA A 56 5.86 -47.97 3.29
N ASP A 57 5.23 -47.77 2.12
CA ASP A 57 5.87 -47.61 0.82
C ASP A 57 6.22 -46.14 0.49
N GLY A 58 5.88 -45.22 1.41
CA GLY A 58 6.11 -43.78 1.29
C GLY A 58 5.05 -43.03 0.48
N ARG A 59 3.90 -43.63 0.18
CA ARG A 59 2.82 -42.99 -0.57
C ARG A 59 1.91 -42.17 0.33
N THR A 60 1.37 -41.08 -0.20
CA THR A 60 0.47 -40.20 0.56
C THR A 60 -0.86 -40.86 0.89
N LEU A 61 -1.30 -40.70 2.15
CA LEU A 61 -2.60 -41.17 2.65
C LEU A 61 -3.51 -39.99 3.04
N GLY A 62 -2.99 -39.08 3.86
CA GLY A 62 -3.79 -38.01 4.46
C GLY A 62 -2.96 -36.80 4.87
N ILE A 63 -3.63 -35.75 5.34
CA ILE A 63 -3.00 -34.54 5.87
C ILE A 63 -3.56 -34.21 7.24
N PHE A 64 -2.69 -33.79 8.15
CA PHE A 64 -3.03 -33.30 9.47
C PHE A 64 -2.53 -31.86 9.64
N THR A 65 -3.34 -31.01 10.27
CA THR A 65 -3.05 -29.57 10.43
C THR A 65 -3.24 -29.12 11.88
N GLU A 66 -2.70 -27.94 12.23
CA GLU A 66 -2.96 -27.31 13.55
C GLU A 66 -4.46 -27.16 13.87
N ARG A 67 -5.30 -26.96 12.84
CA ARG A 67 -6.74 -26.87 13.03
C ARG A 67 -7.35 -28.22 13.44
N ASP A 68 -6.82 -29.32 12.91
CA ASP A 68 -7.23 -30.66 13.32
C ASP A 68 -6.85 -30.94 14.76
N LEU A 69 -5.65 -30.52 15.18
CA LEU A 69 -5.21 -30.61 16.58
C LEU A 69 -6.18 -29.89 17.53
N LEU A 70 -6.52 -28.62 17.24
CA LEU A 70 -7.46 -27.85 18.07
C LEU A 70 -8.83 -28.54 18.19
N ARG A 71 -9.34 -29.08 17.07
CA ARG A 71 -10.61 -29.83 17.03
C ARG A 71 -10.55 -31.09 17.90
N ILE A 72 -9.44 -31.84 17.84
CA ILE A 72 -9.29 -33.10 18.57
C ILE A 72 -9.14 -32.85 20.07
N LEU A 73 -8.30 -31.89 20.47
CA LEU A 73 -8.15 -31.54 21.90
C LEU A 73 -9.47 -31.04 22.50
N SER A 74 -10.27 -30.30 21.73
CA SER A 74 -11.60 -29.85 22.18
C SER A 74 -12.58 -31.00 22.41
N ASN A 75 -12.49 -32.10 21.66
CA ASN A 75 -13.44 -33.21 21.73
C ASN A 75 -12.97 -34.34 22.65
N ASN A 76 -11.66 -34.53 22.77
CA ASN A 76 -11.05 -35.70 23.40
C ASN A 76 -10.18 -35.34 24.62
N GLY A 77 -9.95 -34.05 24.88
CA GLY A 77 -9.03 -33.60 25.93
C GLY A 77 -7.59 -34.04 25.66
N PRO A 78 -6.72 -34.06 26.70
CA PRO A 78 -5.31 -34.44 26.57
C PRO A 78 -5.10 -35.84 25.99
N ALA A 79 -6.02 -36.78 26.27
CA ALA A 79 -5.96 -38.15 25.75
C ALA A 79 -6.01 -38.22 24.21
N GLY A 80 -6.49 -37.16 23.54
CA GLY A 80 -6.47 -37.06 22.08
C GLY A 80 -5.05 -37.11 21.48
N LEU A 81 -4.00 -36.77 22.24
CA LEU A 81 -2.60 -36.83 21.78
C LEU A 81 -2.07 -38.27 21.62
N GLU A 82 -2.71 -39.26 22.26
CA GLU A 82 -2.37 -40.67 22.15
C GLU A 82 -2.94 -41.33 20.88
N LEU A 83 -3.88 -40.66 20.20
CA LEU A 83 -4.42 -41.13 18.92
C LEU A 83 -3.34 -41.09 17.84
N THR A 84 -3.44 -41.96 16.85
CA THR A 84 -2.51 -41.97 15.71
C THR A 84 -2.89 -40.93 14.66
N LEU A 85 -1.93 -40.56 13.82
CA LEU A 85 -2.19 -39.78 12.60
C LEU A 85 -3.26 -40.45 11.74
N ASP A 86 -3.24 -41.78 11.63
CA ASP A 86 -4.21 -42.54 10.86
C ASP A 86 -5.66 -42.31 11.31
N GLN A 87 -5.88 -42.19 12.61
CA GLN A 87 -7.21 -41.99 13.18
C GLN A 87 -7.74 -40.56 13.04
N THR A 88 -6.87 -39.61 12.70
CA THR A 88 -7.13 -38.18 12.93
C THR A 88 -6.92 -37.30 11.70
N MET A 89 -6.08 -37.73 10.76
CA MET A 89 -5.81 -37.00 9.53
C MET A 89 -7.01 -37.01 8.57
N THR A 90 -7.12 -35.97 7.75
CA THR A 90 -8.11 -35.93 6.68
C THR A 90 -7.66 -36.83 5.53
N LYS A 91 -8.52 -37.77 5.11
CA LYS A 91 -8.27 -38.73 4.02
C LYS A 91 -9.43 -38.76 3.01
N PRO A 92 -9.14 -39.02 1.72
CA PRO A 92 -7.81 -39.01 1.10
C PRO A 92 -7.27 -37.58 0.99
N VAL A 93 -5.94 -37.40 1.07
CA VAL A 93 -5.35 -36.07 0.82
C VAL A 93 -5.49 -35.70 -0.66
N ALA A 94 -5.79 -34.44 -0.93
CA ALA A 94 -5.78 -33.93 -2.30
C ALA A 94 -4.32 -33.75 -2.77
N THR A 95 -3.98 -34.39 -3.89
CA THR A 95 -2.64 -34.35 -4.48
C THR A 95 -2.63 -33.66 -5.84
N VAL A 96 -1.45 -33.34 -6.36
CA VAL A 96 -1.24 -32.87 -7.73
C VAL A 96 0.16 -33.26 -8.20
N SER A 97 0.34 -33.57 -9.48
CA SER A 97 1.66 -33.91 -10.03
C SER A 97 2.62 -32.73 -9.96
N ALA A 98 3.89 -32.99 -9.64
CA ALA A 98 4.99 -32.02 -9.74
C ALA A 98 5.15 -31.40 -11.14
N ASP A 99 4.76 -32.15 -12.17
CA ASP A 99 4.80 -31.70 -13.55
C ASP A 99 3.51 -31.01 -13.99
N ALA A 100 2.54 -30.79 -13.10
CA ALA A 100 1.39 -29.95 -13.44
C ALA A 100 1.80 -28.47 -13.51
N TYR A 101 1.07 -27.69 -14.30
CA TYR A 101 1.20 -26.23 -14.27
C TYR A 101 0.51 -25.64 -13.03
N VAL A 102 0.96 -24.46 -12.60
CA VAL A 102 0.42 -23.74 -11.44
C VAL A 102 -1.10 -23.49 -11.54
N TYR A 103 -1.65 -23.21 -12.73
CA TYR A 103 -3.10 -23.00 -12.92
C TYR A 103 -3.91 -24.24 -12.53
N VAL A 104 -3.35 -25.45 -12.69
CA VAL A 104 -4.00 -26.71 -12.35
C VAL A 104 -4.16 -26.82 -10.83
N ALA A 105 -3.12 -26.46 -10.07
CA ALA A 105 -3.20 -26.42 -8.62
C ALA A 105 -4.21 -25.36 -8.14
N LEU A 106 -4.18 -24.15 -8.72
CA LEU A 106 -5.10 -23.06 -8.38
C LEU A 106 -6.56 -23.48 -8.61
N ALA A 107 -6.88 -23.99 -9.79
CA ALA A 107 -8.23 -24.46 -10.10
C ALA A 107 -8.70 -25.55 -9.14
N ARG A 108 -7.81 -26.49 -8.78
CA ARG A 108 -8.12 -27.59 -7.86
C ARG A 108 -8.34 -27.09 -6.43
N MET A 109 -7.49 -26.18 -5.94
CA MET A 109 -7.63 -25.56 -4.62
C MET A 109 -8.93 -24.75 -4.51
N THR A 110 -9.28 -23.95 -5.52
CA THR A 110 -10.53 -23.19 -5.56
C THR A 110 -11.75 -24.11 -5.57
N ARG A 111 -11.77 -25.11 -6.46
CA ARG A 111 -12.89 -26.05 -6.60
C ARG A 111 -13.16 -26.83 -5.32
N LEU A 112 -12.11 -27.21 -4.59
CA LEU A 112 -12.19 -28.05 -3.39
C LEU A 112 -12.16 -27.24 -2.08
N GLY A 113 -12.01 -25.92 -2.14
CA GLY A 113 -11.92 -25.05 -0.95
C GLY A 113 -10.68 -25.34 -0.08
N LEU A 114 -9.59 -25.81 -0.67
CA LEU A 114 -8.41 -26.30 0.05
C LEU A 114 -7.32 -25.24 0.15
N ARG A 115 -6.64 -25.20 1.31
CA ARG A 115 -5.48 -24.29 1.55
C ARG A 115 -4.13 -24.94 1.31
N HIS A 116 -4.09 -26.27 1.30
CA HIS A 116 -2.89 -27.08 1.10
C HIS A 116 -3.20 -28.11 0.00
N LEU A 117 -2.26 -28.27 -0.93
CA LEU A 117 -2.32 -29.29 -1.97
C LEU A 117 -0.95 -29.98 -2.01
N VAL A 118 -0.93 -31.30 -1.81
CA VAL A 118 0.33 -32.06 -1.76
C VAL A 118 0.82 -32.32 -3.17
N VAL A 119 2.08 -32.01 -3.44
CA VAL A 119 2.72 -32.26 -4.73
C VAL A 119 3.37 -33.63 -4.69
N VAL A 120 3.07 -34.49 -5.66
CA VAL A 120 3.50 -35.89 -5.69
C VAL A 120 4.22 -36.26 -6.99
N ASP A 121 5.00 -37.34 -6.94
CA ASP A 121 5.56 -38.04 -8.10
C ASP A 121 4.53 -38.98 -8.77
N ALA A 122 4.99 -39.78 -9.75
CA ALA A 122 4.15 -40.74 -10.46
C ALA A 122 3.66 -41.91 -9.57
N ASP A 123 4.35 -42.22 -8.49
CA ASP A 123 4.03 -43.29 -7.54
C ASP A 123 3.21 -42.79 -6.34
N ASN A 124 2.72 -41.55 -6.40
CA ASN A 124 1.98 -40.86 -5.33
C ASN A 124 2.79 -40.64 -4.04
N ARG A 125 4.13 -40.54 -4.15
CA ARG A 125 5.00 -40.14 -3.04
C ARG A 125 5.09 -38.62 -2.93
N PRO A 126 5.05 -38.05 -1.72
CA PRO A 126 5.06 -36.61 -1.53
C PRO A 126 6.44 -36.00 -1.81
N LEU A 127 6.48 -35.02 -2.71
CA LEU A 127 7.69 -34.25 -3.06
C LEU A 127 7.72 -32.87 -2.40
N GLY A 128 6.55 -32.26 -2.22
CA GLY A 128 6.40 -30.91 -1.71
C GLY A 128 4.94 -30.56 -1.43
N MET A 129 4.70 -29.29 -1.12
CA MET A 129 3.36 -28.77 -0.87
C MET A 129 3.18 -27.39 -1.48
N ILE A 130 2.01 -27.17 -2.07
CA ILE A 130 1.55 -25.86 -2.50
C ILE A 130 0.54 -25.33 -1.49
N THR A 131 0.78 -24.12 -1.01
CA THR A 131 -0.11 -23.41 -0.09
C THR A 131 -0.56 -22.09 -0.71
N GLY A 132 -1.68 -21.53 -0.21
CA GLY A 132 -2.10 -20.18 -0.63
C GLY A 132 -0.99 -19.13 -0.42
N ARG A 133 -0.14 -19.27 0.61
CA ARG A 133 1.02 -18.40 0.83
C ARG A 133 2.16 -18.65 -0.16
N ALA A 134 2.44 -19.90 -0.54
CA ALA A 134 3.47 -20.22 -1.53
C ALA A 134 3.11 -19.62 -2.91
N LEU A 135 1.82 -19.63 -3.25
CA LEU A 135 1.29 -18.99 -4.46
C LEU A 135 1.39 -17.45 -4.41
N LEU A 136 1.40 -16.85 -3.21
CA LEU A 136 1.68 -15.42 -3.01
C LEU A 136 3.19 -15.10 -3.09
N LYS A 137 4.07 -16.02 -2.64
CA LYS A 137 5.54 -15.81 -2.60
C LYS A 137 6.16 -15.68 -4.00
N VAL A 138 5.56 -16.32 -5.00
CA VAL A 138 6.00 -16.23 -6.41
C VAL A 138 5.30 -15.08 -7.17
N ARG A 139 4.23 -14.50 -6.60
CA ARG A 139 3.53 -13.30 -7.13
C ARG A 139 4.01 -11.98 -6.52
N ALA A 140 4.72 -12.04 -5.40
CA ALA A 140 5.46 -10.91 -4.83
C ALA A 140 6.64 -10.46 -5.73
N THR A 141 7.08 -11.27 -6.69
CA THR A 141 8.27 -11.00 -7.50
C THR A 141 8.16 -9.76 -8.37
N GLU A 142 7.01 -9.40 -8.96
CA GLU A 142 6.96 -8.18 -9.81
C GLU A 142 7.04 -6.89 -8.99
N ALA A 143 6.35 -6.82 -7.85
CA ALA A 143 6.43 -5.67 -6.95
C ALA A 143 7.79 -5.58 -6.25
N LEU A 144 8.36 -6.72 -5.84
CA LEU A 144 9.71 -6.78 -5.28
C LEU A 144 10.77 -6.42 -6.32
N VAL A 145 10.71 -6.97 -7.54
CA VAL A 145 11.63 -6.62 -8.63
C VAL A 145 11.50 -5.14 -9.01
N LEU A 146 10.28 -4.57 -9.00
CA LEU A 146 10.12 -3.14 -9.24
C LEU A 146 10.68 -2.30 -8.09
N GLY A 147 10.54 -2.74 -6.84
CA GLY A 147 11.19 -2.13 -5.67
C GLY A 147 12.72 -2.19 -5.77
N ASP A 148 13.27 -3.38 -5.96
CA ASP A 148 14.71 -3.60 -6.14
C ASP A 148 15.26 -2.77 -7.32
N SER A 149 14.53 -2.70 -8.43
CA SER A 149 14.89 -1.86 -9.59
C SER A 149 14.82 -0.37 -9.27
N ALA A 150 13.90 0.07 -8.41
CA ALA A 150 13.81 1.46 -7.98
C ALA A 150 15.00 1.85 -7.09
N GLU A 151 15.34 0.98 -6.13
CA GLU A 151 16.45 1.18 -5.20
C GLU A 151 17.81 1.12 -5.91
N SER A 152 17.98 0.23 -6.89
CA SER A 152 19.28 0.01 -7.57
C SER A 152 19.51 0.82 -8.84
N ALA A 153 18.51 1.59 -9.32
CA ALA A 153 18.59 2.30 -10.60
C ALA A 153 19.83 3.21 -10.70
N ALA A 154 20.71 3.01 -11.66
CA ALA A 154 21.96 3.78 -11.77
C ALA A 154 21.75 5.20 -12.33
N ASN A 155 20.62 5.47 -12.98
CA ASN A 155 20.37 6.72 -13.71
C ASN A 155 18.86 6.98 -13.90
N PRO A 156 18.47 8.20 -14.33
CA PRO A 156 17.06 8.53 -14.54
C PRO A 156 16.34 7.66 -15.59
N ASP A 157 17.04 7.06 -16.55
CA ASP A 157 16.43 6.21 -17.60
C ASP A 157 16.03 4.83 -17.06
N GLU A 158 16.83 4.26 -16.15
CA GLU A 158 16.47 3.05 -15.41
C GLU A 158 15.28 3.30 -14.47
N MET A 159 15.26 4.45 -13.78
CA MET A 159 14.11 4.87 -12.98
C MET A 159 12.84 5.01 -13.85
N LYS A 160 12.97 5.56 -15.06
CA LYS A 160 11.86 5.66 -16.03
C LYS A 160 11.32 4.29 -16.44
N SER A 161 12.17 3.28 -16.49
CA SER A 161 11.76 1.91 -16.77
C SER A 161 10.87 1.34 -15.64
N VAL A 162 11.18 1.66 -14.38
CA VAL A 162 10.30 1.33 -13.23
C VAL A 162 8.94 2.00 -13.38
N MET A 163 8.92 3.30 -13.67
CA MET A 163 7.68 4.08 -13.85
C MET A 163 6.81 3.55 -15.00
N THR A 164 7.43 3.14 -16.09
CA THR A 164 6.74 2.57 -17.26
C THR A 164 6.06 1.23 -16.93
N ASN A 165 6.62 0.46 -16.00
CA ASN A 165 6.08 -0.84 -15.58
C ASN A 165 5.01 -0.75 -14.49
N LEU A 166 4.91 0.39 -13.78
CA LEU A 166 4.01 0.58 -12.65
C LEU A 166 2.51 0.41 -13.01
N PRO A 167 1.99 0.93 -14.14
CA PRO A 167 0.60 0.69 -14.55
C PRO A 167 0.31 -0.80 -14.82
N ARG A 168 1.30 -1.55 -15.32
CA ARG A 168 1.16 -2.99 -15.59
C ARG A 168 1.03 -3.76 -14.28
N LEU A 169 1.88 -3.47 -13.30
CA LEU A 169 1.78 -4.04 -11.95
C LEU A 169 0.41 -3.75 -11.33
N ALA A 170 0.00 -2.47 -11.33
CA ALA A 170 -1.28 -2.06 -10.74
C ALA A 170 -2.48 -2.76 -11.41
N LYS A 171 -2.45 -2.93 -12.74
CA LYS A 171 -3.46 -3.67 -13.49
C LYS A 171 -3.48 -5.16 -13.11
N GLY A 172 -2.31 -5.78 -12.97
CA GLY A 172 -2.17 -7.17 -12.54
C GLY A 172 -2.80 -7.39 -11.16
N LEU A 173 -2.36 -6.62 -10.17
CA LEU A 173 -2.88 -6.68 -8.79
C LEU A 173 -4.39 -6.45 -8.72
N LEU A 174 -4.90 -5.49 -9.51
CA LEU A 174 -6.34 -5.23 -9.58
C LEU A 174 -7.12 -6.41 -10.16
N GLY A 175 -6.59 -7.06 -11.21
CA GLY A 175 -7.17 -8.25 -11.82
C GLY A 175 -7.19 -9.46 -10.89
N GLU A 176 -6.26 -9.52 -9.94
CA GLU A 176 -6.18 -10.53 -8.88
C GLU A 176 -7.12 -10.27 -7.69
N GLY A 177 -7.87 -9.15 -7.72
CA GLY A 177 -8.80 -8.80 -6.65
C GLY A 177 -8.14 -8.15 -5.43
N VAL A 178 -6.88 -7.71 -5.55
CA VAL A 178 -6.25 -6.89 -4.51
C VAL A 178 -7.06 -5.60 -4.32
N THR A 179 -7.16 -5.14 -3.08
CA THR A 179 -7.87 -3.90 -2.75
C THR A 179 -7.16 -2.70 -3.37
N ALA A 180 -7.92 -1.69 -3.80
CA ALA A 180 -7.33 -0.49 -4.36
C ALA A 180 -6.48 0.28 -3.33
N ARG A 181 -6.84 0.17 -2.04
CA ARG A 181 -6.02 0.66 -0.91
C ARG A 181 -4.62 0.04 -0.90
N ASN A 182 -4.52 -1.28 -0.98
CA ASN A 182 -3.22 -1.96 -0.96
C ASN A 182 -2.40 -1.66 -2.22
N ILE A 183 -3.04 -1.59 -3.39
CA ILE A 183 -2.37 -1.19 -4.64
C ILE A 183 -1.80 0.22 -4.53
N ALA A 184 -2.55 1.15 -3.93
CA ALA A 184 -2.09 2.51 -3.70
C ALA A 184 -0.87 2.57 -2.77
N SER A 185 -0.81 1.70 -1.75
CA SER A 185 0.35 1.58 -0.86
C SER A 185 1.58 1.04 -1.58
N VAL A 186 1.41 0.07 -2.49
CA VAL A 186 2.52 -0.43 -3.33
C VAL A 186 3.04 0.67 -4.25
N ILE A 187 2.15 1.40 -4.93
CA ILE A 187 2.54 2.51 -5.80
C ILE A 187 3.28 3.59 -5.00
N ALA A 188 2.77 3.96 -3.82
CA ALA A 188 3.41 4.98 -2.99
C ALA A 188 4.77 4.54 -2.45
N LEU A 189 4.97 3.24 -2.18
CA LEU A 189 6.28 2.69 -1.82
C LEU A 189 7.28 2.88 -2.96
N VAL A 190 6.94 2.45 -4.18
CA VAL A 190 7.80 2.66 -5.35
C VAL A 190 8.14 4.14 -5.56
N LEU A 191 7.18 5.06 -5.36
CA LEU A 191 7.46 6.50 -5.45
C LEU A 191 8.40 7.01 -4.36
N ARG A 192 8.34 6.47 -3.14
CA ARG A 192 9.29 6.78 -2.06
C ARG A 192 10.68 6.31 -2.43
N ASP A 193 10.81 5.08 -2.91
CA ASP A 193 12.09 4.47 -3.27
C ASP A 193 12.75 5.24 -4.42
N LEU A 194 11.97 5.63 -5.43
CA LEU A 194 12.46 6.49 -6.52
C LEU A 194 12.84 7.89 -6.04
N THR A 195 12.12 8.47 -5.06
CA THR A 195 12.48 9.76 -4.48
C THR A 195 13.77 9.67 -3.68
N ALA A 196 13.94 8.60 -2.89
CA ALA A 196 15.18 8.31 -2.17
C ALA A 196 16.34 8.15 -3.14
N ARG A 197 16.15 7.35 -4.19
CA ARG A 197 17.19 7.09 -5.19
C ARG A 197 17.58 8.34 -5.97
N ALA A 198 16.62 9.19 -6.33
CA ALA A 198 16.91 10.48 -6.96
C ALA A 198 17.71 11.40 -6.02
N ALA A 199 17.47 11.35 -4.71
CA ALA A 199 18.22 12.14 -3.74
C ALA A 199 19.67 11.65 -3.62
N GLU A 200 19.87 10.33 -3.56
CA GLU A 200 21.18 9.70 -3.56
C GLU A 200 21.99 10.03 -4.82
N LEU A 201 21.38 9.87 -6.01
CA LEU A 201 22.01 10.23 -7.29
C LEU A 201 22.34 11.72 -7.37
N ALA A 202 21.46 12.59 -6.83
CA ALA A 202 21.70 14.02 -6.78
C ALA A 202 22.87 14.38 -5.86
N GLU A 203 22.94 13.78 -4.66
CA GLU A 203 24.04 13.97 -3.71
C GLU A 203 25.39 13.48 -4.28
N GLN A 204 25.40 12.30 -4.91
CA GLN A 204 26.59 11.79 -5.58
C GLN A 204 27.05 12.73 -6.70
N SER A 205 26.13 13.23 -7.52
CA SER A 205 26.50 14.14 -8.61
C SER A 205 27.06 15.49 -8.11
N LEU A 206 26.63 15.97 -6.95
CA LEU A 206 27.17 17.19 -6.33
C LEU A 206 28.63 16.98 -5.92
N LEU A 207 28.92 15.83 -5.31
CA LEU A 207 30.28 15.43 -4.96
C LEU A 207 31.17 15.36 -6.21
N ASP A 208 30.69 14.72 -7.27
CA ASP A 208 31.43 14.56 -8.54
C ASP A 208 31.72 15.91 -9.21
N ASP A 209 30.81 16.87 -9.09
CA ASP A 209 30.95 18.23 -9.64
C ASP A 209 31.73 19.19 -8.70
N GLY A 210 32.29 18.69 -7.59
CA GLY A 210 33.17 19.47 -6.72
C GLY A 210 32.46 20.40 -5.73
N TRP A 211 31.16 20.21 -5.47
CA TRP A 211 30.44 20.96 -4.44
C TRP A 211 30.85 20.57 -3.02
N GLY A 212 31.49 19.40 -2.87
CA GLY A 212 31.83 18.82 -1.56
C GLY A 212 30.64 18.08 -0.92
N PRO A 213 30.88 17.45 0.25
CA PRO A 213 29.85 16.71 0.98
C PRO A 213 28.76 17.65 1.50
N ALA A 214 27.64 17.06 1.94
CA ALA A 214 26.57 17.80 2.60
C ALA A 214 27.14 18.68 3.74
N PRO A 215 26.88 20.00 3.74
CA PRO A 215 27.47 20.94 4.70
C PRO A 215 26.89 20.78 6.12
N ALA A 216 25.76 20.10 6.26
CA ALA A 216 25.07 19.85 7.52
C ALA A 216 24.18 18.61 7.42
N ARG A 217 23.59 18.16 8.52
CA ARG A 217 22.62 17.06 8.49
C ARG A 217 21.36 17.54 7.80
N TYR A 218 20.78 16.67 6.99
CA TYR A 218 19.54 16.97 6.28
C TYR A 218 18.72 15.73 6.03
N ALA A 219 17.44 15.92 5.74
CA ALA A 219 16.55 14.86 5.29
C ALA A 219 15.73 15.33 4.09
N VAL A 220 15.62 14.46 3.07
CA VAL A 220 14.63 14.61 2.00
C VAL A 220 13.35 13.94 2.45
N LEU A 221 12.25 14.67 2.29
CA LEU A 221 10.92 14.26 2.66
C LEU A 221 10.08 14.09 1.39
N ILE A 222 9.30 13.02 1.32
CA ILE A 222 8.15 12.95 0.41
C ILE A 222 6.89 13.36 1.17
N LEU A 223 6.04 14.18 0.56
CA LEU A 223 4.86 14.76 1.20
C LEU A 223 3.57 14.14 0.63
N GLY A 224 2.42 14.60 1.12
CA GLY A 224 1.13 14.33 0.46
C GLY A 224 0.81 12.84 0.33
N SER A 225 0.26 12.42 -0.81
CA SER A 225 -0.15 11.01 -0.99
C SER A 225 1.02 10.03 -1.01
N GLY A 226 2.21 10.46 -1.44
CA GLY A 226 3.44 9.68 -1.34
C GLY A 226 3.82 9.45 0.12
N GLY A 227 3.80 10.51 0.92
CA GLY A 227 4.04 10.44 2.37
C GLY A 227 3.00 9.60 3.13
N ARG A 228 1.72 9.66 2.77
CA ARG A 228 0.67 8.84 3.41
C ARG A 228 0.63 7.38 2.97
N GLY A 229 1.22 7.03 1.83
CA GLY A 229 1.18 5.65 1.31
C GLY A 229 -0.07 5.35 0.47
N GLU A 230 -0.56 6.34 -0.28
CA GLU A 230 -1.91 6.32 -0.88
C GLU A 230 -1.95 6.84 -2.33
N SER A 231 -0.83 6.78 -3.02
CA SER A 231 -0.68 7.30 -4.38
C SER A 231 -1.28 6.33 -5.40
N LEU A 232 -1.91 6.88 -6.45
CA LEU A 232 -2.34 6.11 -7.62
C LEU A 232 -1.46 6.47 -8.82
N LEU A 233 -1.92 6.27 -10.06
CA LEU A 233 -1.10 6.45 -11.28
C LEU A 233 -1.15 7.87 -11.85
N ALA A 234 -1.80 8.81 -11.15
CA ALA A 234 -1.76 10.24 -11.43
C ALA A 234 -1.09 10.95 -10.25
N PHE A 235 0.23 11.02 -10.30
CA PHE A 235 1.10 11.64 -9.30
C PHE A 235 1.91 12.77 -9.94
N ASP A 236 2.43 13.62 -9.07
CA ASP A 236 3.39 14.68 -9.28
C ASP A 236 4.45 14.63 -8.16
N GLN A 237 5.41 15.55 -8.22
CA GLN A 237 6.46 15.66 -7.21
C GLN A 237 6.01 16.49 -6.01
N ASP A 238 5.79 15.82 -4.88
CA ASP A 238 5.53 16.44 -3.58
C ASP A 238 6.72 16.12 -2.65
N ASN A 239 7.72 17.00 -2.56
CA ASN A 239 8.89 16.79 -1.71
C ASN A 239 9.44 18.06 -1.06
N ALA A 240 10.22 17.87 0.00
CA ALA A 240 10.85 18.93 0.78
C ALA A 240 12.22 18.51 1.33
N ILE A 241 13.01 19.49 1.76
CA ILE A 241 14.24 19.29 2.53
C ILE A 241 14.11 19.99 3.88
N VAL A 242 14.52 19.28 4.93
CA VAL A 242 14.83 19.87 6.25
C VAL A 242 16.33 19.69 6.52
N HIS A 243 17.00 20.73 7.01
CA HIS A 243 18.42 20.66 7.39
C HIS A 243 18.71 21.37 8.73
N ASP A 244 19.87 21.12 9.33
CA ASP A 244 20.38 21.88 10.49
C ASP A 244 21.56 22.82 10.15
N GLY A 245 21.79 23.04 8.85
CA GLY A 245 22.79 23.98 8.34
C GLY A 245 22.43 25.46 8.50
N LYS A 246 23.41 26.32 8.22
CA LYS A 246 23.32 27.78 8.29
C LYS A 246 22.73 28.34 6.98
N PRO A 247 22.27 29.61 6.96
CA PRO A 247 21.81 30.26 5.72
C PRO A 247 22.85 30.26 4.58
N SER A 248 24.15 30.27 4.92
CA SER A 248 25.24 30.16 3.95
C SER A 248 25.28 28.83 3.20
N ASP A 249 24.59 27.81 3.70
CA ASP A 249 24.62 26.44 3.19
C ASP A 249 23.46 26.19 2.21
N ASP A 250 22.46 27.10 2.12
CA ASP A 250 21.32 26.99 1.20
C ASP A 250 21.73 26.78 -0.25
N PRO A 251 22.80 27.41 -0.82
CA PRO A 251 23.20 27.14 -2.19
C PRO A 251 23.48 25.66 -2.49
N TRP A 252 24.06 24.92 -1.53
CA TRP A 252 24.29 23.48 -1.69
C TRP A 252 22.96 22.71 -1.69
N PHE A 253 22.08 22.99 -0.72
CA PHE A 253 20.76 22.34 -0.66
C PHE A 253 19.87 22.72 -1.86
N ALA A 254 20.04 23.93 -2.41
CA ALA A 254 19.31 24.40 -3.58
C ALA A 254 19.67 23.61 -4.82
N GLU A 255 20.97 23.38 -5.02
CA GLU A 255 21.44 22.56 -6.12
C GLU A 255 21.06 21.08 -5.91
N LEU A 256 21.10 20.56 -4.69
CA LEU A 256 20.56 19.22 -4.36
C LEU A 256 19.08 19.11 -4.75
N GLY A 257 18.24 20.03 -4.29
CA GLY A 257 16.80 20.05 -4.59
C GLY A 257 16.53 20.12 -6.09
N LYS A 258 17.26 20.97 -6.82
CA LYS A 258 17.19 21.06 -8.28
C LYS A 258 17.52 19.73 -8.96
N ARG A 259 18.66 19.11 -8.63
CA ARG A 259 19.09 17.84 -9.24
C ARG A 259 18.17 16.67 -8.90
N LEU A 260 17.68 16.61 -7.66
CA LEU A 260 16.65 15.67 -7.22
C LEU A 260 15.40 15.78 -8.08
N ASN A 261 14.83 16.99 -8.19
CA ASN A 261 13.58 17.20 -8.90
C ASN A 261 13.74 16.99 -10.42
N ASP A 262 14.86 17.41 -11.00
CA ASP A 262 15.17 17.20 -12.42
C ASP A 262 15.33 15.69 -12.74
N THR A 263 15.94 14.93 -11.84
CA THR A 263 16.09 13.47 -11.96
C THR A 263 14.74 12.77 -11.94
N LEU A 264 13.86 13.12 -10.99
CA LEU A 264 12.49 12.59 -10.93
C LEU A 264 11.68 12.94 -12.18
N ASN A 265 11.83 14.16 -12.69
CA ASN A 265 11.15 14.59 -13.90
C ASN A 265 11.61 13.80 -15.13
N LYS A 266 12.93 13.57 -15.27
CA LYS A 266 13.48 12.70 -16.33
C LYS A 266 13.00 11.25 -16.19
N ALA A 267 12.85 10.76 -14.96
CA ALA A 267 12.29 9.44 -14.65
C ALA A 267 10.78 9.32 -14.94
N GLY A 268 10.09 10.41 -15.30
CA GLY A 268 8.66 10.41 -15.64
C GLY A 268 7.72 10.72 -14.47
N ILE A 269 8.23 11.29 -13.37
CA ILE A 269 7.43 11.87 -12.28
C ILE A 269 7.40 13.39 -12.51
N PRO A 270 6.31 13.95 -13.06
CA PRO A 270 6.29 15.34 -13.50
C PRO A 270 6.41 16.32 -12.34
N PHE A 271 6.97 17.50 -12.62
CA PHE A 271 6.95 18.62 -11.67
C PHE A 271 5.54 18.92 -11.17
N CYS A 272 5.42 19.31 -9.90
CA CYS A 272 4.13 19.71 -9.32
C CYS A 272 3.73 21.11 -9.81
N ASP A 273 2.54 21.23 -10.38
CA ASP A 273 1.94 22.51 -10.81
C ASP A 273 1.83 23.52 -9.64
N GLY A 274 1.73 23.02 -8.41
CA GLY A 274 1.65 23.82 -7.18
C GLY A 274 3.00 24.22 -6.58
N GLY A 275 4.13 23.80 -7.17
CA GLY A 275 5.46 24.15 -6.70
C GLY A 275 5.88 23.48 -5.38
N VAL A 276 5.29 22.33 -5.04
CA VAL A 276 5.58 21.59 -3.79
C VAL A 276 6.85 20.73 -3.94
N MET A 277 7.99 21.37 -4.13
CA MET A 277 9.24 20.69 -4.50
C MET A 277 10.46 21.31 -3.80
N ALA A 278 11.42 20.49 -3.41
CA ALA A 278 12.65 20.88 -2.72
C ALA A 278 13.54 21.86 -3.50
N ARG A 279 13.41 21.93 -4.83
CA ARG A 279 14.05 22.96 -5.66
C ARG A 279 13.56 24.38 -5.32
N GLU A 280 12.32 24.50 -4.82
CA GLU A 280 11.75 25.77 -4.38
C GLU A 280 12.19 26.07 -2.94
N SER A 281 12.68 27.30 -2.69
CA SER A 281 13.12 27.72 -1.34
C SER A 281 12.03 27.60 -0.28
N LYS A 282 10.75 27.64 -0.68
CA LYS A 282 9.62 27.42 0.23
C LYS A 282 9.60 26.01 0.84
N TRP A 283 10.15 25.01 0.16
CA TRP A 283 10.14 23.60 0.58
C TRP A 283 11.53 23.08 0.93
N ARG A 284 12.49 24.00 1.10
CA ARG A 284 13.85 23.70 1.52
C ARG A 284 14.24 24.72 2.58
N LYS A 285 14.24 24.26 3.82
CA LYS A 285 14.41 25.13 4.98
C LYS A 285 15.22 24.43 6.05
N SER A 286 15.91 25.21 6.87
CA SER A 286 16.43 24.73 8.14
C SER A 286 15.30 24.32 9.08
N LEU A 287 15.62 23.53 10.11
CA LEU A 287 14.66 23.17 11.15
C LEU A 287 14.08 24.40 11.86
N GLU A 288 14.89 25.46 12.04
CA GLU A 288 14.45 26.73 12.62
C GLU A 288 13.47 27.46 11.70
N GLU A 289 13.78 27.60 10.41
CA GLU A 289 12.87 28.23 9.44
C GLU A 289 11.57 27.42 9.27
N TRP A 290 11.62 26.09 9.36
CA TRP A 290 10.42 25.27 9.39
C TRP A 290 9.57 25.51 10.64
N ARG A 291 10.21 25.73 11.80
CA ARG A 291 9.51 26.08 13.04
C ARG A 291 8.74 27.39 12.89
N ASP A 292 9.35 28.39 12.27
CA ASP A 292 8.72 29.69 12.02
C ASP A 292 7.60 29.58 10.98
N GLU A 293 7.81 28.79 9.91
CA GLU A 293 6.80 28.55 8.88
C GLU A 293 5.57 27.85 9.48
N VAL A 294 5.76 26.80 10.28
CA VAL A 294 4.66 26.10 10.96
C VAL A 294 3.96 27.02 11.96
N HIS A 295 4.71 27.83 12.70
CA HIS A 295 4.12 28.85 13.57
C HIS A 295 3.22 29.80 12.77
N GLY A 296 3.70 30.28 11.63
CA GLY A 296 2.95 31.11 10.70
C GLY A 296 1.64 30.46 10.25
N TRP A 297 1.66 29.18 9.85
CA TRP A 297 0.45 28.46 9.45
C TRP A 297 -0.56 28.31 10.60
N VAL A 298 -0.07 28.07 11.82
CA VAL A 298 -0.93 27.80 12.98
C VAL A 298 -1.56 29.09 13.53
N PHE A 299 -0.84 30.21 13.48
CA PHE A 299 -1.22 31.45 14.19
C PHE A 299 -1.51 32.67 13.30
N SER A 300 -1.15 32.66 12.01
CA SER A 300 -1.45 33.77 11.08
C SER A 300 -2.54 33.40 10.07
N VAL A 301 -3.65 34.14 10.08
CA VAL A 301 -4.79 33.97 9.16
C VAL A 301 -4.39 34.23 7.70
N GLU A 302 -3.45 35.16 7.47
CA GLU A 302 -2.96 35.50 6.12
C GLU A 302 -2.07 34.40 5.52
N ASN A 303 -1.39 33.63 6.38
CA ASN A 303 -0.51 32.53 5.97
C ASN A 303 -1.19 31.16 6.00
N GLN A 304 -2.47 31.08 6.40
CA GLN A 304 -3.28 29.86 6.38
C GLN A 304 -3.67 29.47 4.94
N THR A 305 -2.71 29.04 4.14
CA THR A 305 -3.00 28.31 2.90
C THR A 305 -3.21 26.84 3.25
N VAL A 306 -4.48 26.44 3.41
CA VAL A 306 -4.93 25.07 3.77
C VAL A 306 -4.16 23.97 3.04
N MET A 307 -3.85 24.21 1.75
CA MET A 307 -3.19 23.25 0.88
C MET A 307 -1.79 22.85 1.38
N TYR A 308 -0.96 23.82 1.79
CA TYR A 308 0.43 23.55 2.19
C TYR A 308 0.50 22.87 3.55
N CYS A 309 -0.36 23.32 4.45
CA CYS A 309 -0.53 22.70 5.74
C CYS A 309 -0.99 21.24 5.61
N ASP A 310 -1.99 20.96 4.78
CA ASP A 310 -2.53 19.61 4.61
C ASP A 310 -1.47 18.65 4.04
N ILE A 311 -0.66 19.10 3.08
CA ILE A 311 0.37 18.25 2.46
C ILE A 311 1.55 18.02 3.41
N PHE A 312 1.91 19.01 4.22
CA PHE A 312 3.07 18.94 5.12
C PHE A 312 2.92 17.87 6.21
N TYR A 313 1.82 17.81 6.97
CA TYR A 313 1.66 16.85 8.09
C TYR A 313 1.64 15.37 7.67
N ASP A 314 1.71 15.10 6.38
CA ASP A 314 1.71 13.76 5.81
C ASP A 314 3.10 13.27 5.41
N PHE A 315 4.14 14.07 5.63
CA PHE A 315 5.46 13.76 5.12
C PHE A 315 6.02 12.43 5.63
N GLN A 316 6.93 11.82 4.88
CA GLN A 316 7.79 10.72 5.32
C GLN A 316 9.23 11.01 4.90
N PRO A 317 10.24 10.79 5.77
CA PRO A 317 11.64 10.86 5.35
C PRO A 317 11.95 9.70 4.40
N VAL A 318 12.67 9.99 3.32
CA VAL A 318 13.07 9.01 2.30
C VAL A 318 14.58 8.95 2.09
N TRP A 319 15.32 10.02 2.39
CA TRP A 319 16.79 10.05 2.31
C TRP A 319 17.37 10.95 3.40
N GLY A 320 18.58 10.65 3.87
CA GLY A 320 19.28 11.43 4.89
C GLY A 320 18.88 11.10 6.34
N ASP A 321 18.98 12.10 7.22
CA ASP A 321 18.83 11.97 8.66
C ASP A 321 17.36 11.92 9.11
N ARG A 322 16.89 10.70 9.38
CA ARG A 322 15.52 10.46 9.85
C ARG A 322 15.19 11.13 11.19
N ALA A 323 16.15 11.30 12.10
CA ALA A 323 15.90 11.92 13.39
C ALA A 323 15.54 13.41 13.22
N LEU A 324 16.14 14.09 12.24
CA LEU A 324 15.79 15.48 11.92
C LEU A 324 14.33 15.61 11.44
N ALA A 325 13.86 14.66 10.63
CA ALA A 325 12.47 14.60 10.18
C ALA A 325 11.49 14.28 11.34
N GLU A 326 11.92 13.45 12.29
CA GLU A 326 11.13 13.13 13.50
C GLU A 326 11.04 14.34 14.44
N GLU A 327 12.12 15.10 14.60
CA GLU A 327 12.12 16.37 15.35
C GLU A 327 11.17 17.40 14.71
N LEU A 328 11.24 17.56 13.40
CA LEU A 328 10.32 18.40 12.63
C LEU A 328 8.85 17.99 12.86
N ARG A 329 8.56 16.69 12.82
CA ARG A 329 7.21 16.16 13.05
C ARG A 329 6.74 16.46 14.47
N GLY A 330 7.58 16.17 15.46
CA GLY A 330 7.27 16.40 16.87
C GLY A 330 6.92 17.86 17.14
N MET A 331 7.78 18.77 16.67
CA MET A 331 7.57 20.21 16.79
C MET A 331 6.27 20.65 16.11
N ALA A 332 6.02 20.22 14.87
CA ALA A 332 4.84 20.64 14.14
C ALA A 332 3.54 20.12 14.77
N MET A 333 3.52 18.84 15.18
CA MET A 333 2.36 18.23 15.84
C MET A 333 2.05 18.91 17.17
N GLU A 334 3.08 19.21 17.97
CA GLU A 334 2.91 19.91 19.24
C GLU A 334 2.29 21.30 19.03
N LYS A 335 2.78 22.08 18.06
CA LYS A 335 2.27 23.43 17.81
C LYS A 335 0.85 23.43 17.24
N ALA A 336 0.55 22.54 16.30
CA ALA A 336 -0.80 22.44 15.77
C ALA A 336 -1.83 22.03 16.84
N ALA A 337 -1.47 21.10 17.72
CA ALA A 337 -2.36 20.65 18.79
C ALA A 337 -2.64 21.73 19.85
N GLN A 338 -1.71 22.68 20.06
CA GLN A 338 -1.88 23.79 21.00
C GLN A 338 -2.88 24.86 20.54
N SER A 339 -3.21 24.93 19.24
CA SER A 339 -4.08 25.98 18.69
C SER A 339 -5.50 25.47 18.42
N ALA A 340 -6.40 25.75 19.37
CA ALA A 340 -7.83 25.46 19.21
C ALA A 340 -8.44 26.19 17.99
N PHE A 341 -7.96 27.40 17.69
CA PHE A 341 -8.37 28.16 16.51
C PHE A 341 -8.01 27.42 15.22
N PHE A 342 -6.76 26.97 15.12
CA PHE A 342 -6.26 26.25 13.95
C PHE A 342 -6.98 24.91 13.74
N LEU A 343 -7.21 24.14 14.80
CA LEU A 343 -7.99 22.90 14.72
C LEU A 343 -9.43 23.15 14.27
N ARG A 344 -10.07 24.22 14.78
CA ARG A 344 -11.41 24.61 14.34
C ARG A 344 -11.43 25.05 12.88
N TYR A 345 -10.41 25.77 12.43
CA TYR A 345 -10.24 26.16 11.03
C TYR A 345 -10.12 24.94 10.11
N LEU A 346 -9.25 23.97 10.44
CA LEU A 346 -9.15 22.71 9.69
C LEU A 346 -10.49 21.95 9.65
N ALA A 347 -11.19 21.90 10.78
CA ALA A 347 -12.50 21.26 10.86
C ALA A 347 -13.56 21.95 9.99
N GLN A 348 -13.58 23.29 9.97
CA GLN A 348 -14.47 24.08 9.11
C GLN A 348 -14.15 23.90 7.63
N ASN A 349 -12.87 23.80 7.26
CA ASN A 349 -12.49 23.51 5.89
C ASN A 349 -13.04 22.16 5.42
N VAL A 350 -12.93 21.11 6.25
CA VAL A 350 -13.54 19.79 5.93
C VAL A 350 -15.06 19.92 5.79
N ALA A 351 -15.73 20.65 6.68
CA ALA A 351 -17.17 20.85 6.61
C ALA A 351 -17.61 21.65 5.36
N GLY A 352 -16.76 22.54 4.86
CA GLY A 352 -16.98 23.30 3.62
C GLY A 352 -16.73 22.50 2.34
N MET A 353 -16.14 21.30 2.41
CA MET A 353 -15.91 20.43 1.26
C MET A 353 -17.19 19.67 0.84
N ASP A 354 -18.27 20.40 0.56
CA ASP A 354 -19.51 19.82 0.02
C ASP A 354 -19.51 19.87 -1.53
N GLY A 355 -19.99 18.80 -2.19
CA GLY A 355 -20.47 18.94 -3.59
C GLY A 355 -20.18 17.86 -4.64
N SER A 356 -20.25 16.56 -4.35
CA SER A 356 -20.22 15.53 -5.42
C SER A 356 -21.59 15.12 -5.97
N ILE A 357 -22.67 15.42 -5.25
CA ILE A 357 -24.04 15.01 -5.60
C ILE A 357 -24.94 16.25 -5.67
N GLY A 358 -25.52 16.51 -6.84
CA GLY A 358 -26.48 17.60 -7.06
C GLY A 358 -27.83 17.34 -6.39
N LEU A 359 -28.71 18.35 -6.40
CA LEU A 359 -30.03 18.35 -5.72
C LEU A 359 -30.92 17.14 -6.07
N PHE A 360 -30.76 16.57 -7.27
CA PHE A 360 -31.52 15.39 -7.73
C PHE A 360 -30.79 14.04 -7.53
N GLY A 361 -29.72 13.99 -6.73
CA GLY A 361 -29.00 12.74 -6.45
C GLY A 361 -28.06 12.27 -7.57
N ASN A 362 -27.76 13.14 -8.55
CA ASN A 362 -26.85 12.87 -9.67
C ASN A 362 -25.43 13.38 -9.38
N PHE A 363 -24.41 12.77 -10.00
CA PHE A 363 -23.04 13.24 -9.86
C PHE A 363 -22.84 14.62 -10.49
N VAL A 364 -22.13 15.49 -9.80
CA VAL A 364 -21.70 16.78 -10.35
C VAL A 364 -20.51 16.51 -11.27
N THR A 365 -20.67 16.77 -12.57
CA THR A 365 -19.63 16.51 -13.58
C THR A 365 -19.29 17.77 -14.36
N LYS A 366 -18.03 17.89 -14.78
CA LYS A 366 -17.56 18.89 -15.75
C LYS A 366 -17.07 18.13 -16.98
N GLN A 367 -17.64 18.42 -18.15
CA GLN A 367 -17.36 17.68 -19.40
C GLN A 367 -17.56 16.15 -19.22
N GLY A 368 -18.63 15.75 -18.52
CA GLY A 368 -18.96 14.34 -18.28
C GLY A 368 -18.12 13.63 -17.23
N ARG A 369 -17.03 14.24 -16.71
CA ARG A 369 -16.19 13.64 -15.67
C ARG A 369 -16.38 14.28 -14.29
N LEU A 370 -16.27 13.46 -13.25
CA LEU A 370 -16.34 13.81 -11.83
C LEU A 370 -14.93 13.78 -11.22
N ASN A 371 -14.55 14.81 -10.46
CA ASN A 371 -13.29 14.80 -9.72
C ASN A 371 -13.42 13.99 -8.41
N ALA A 372 -13.07 12.71 -8.46
CA ALA A 372 -13.23 11.79 -7.33
C ALA A 372 -12.22 12.07 -6.20
N LYS A 373 -11.01 12.57 -6.50
CA LYS A 373 -10.04 13.00 -5.46
C LYS A 373 -10.61 14.15 -4.65
N LYS A 374 -11.09 15.21 -5.32
CA LYS A 374 -11.59 16.43 -4.68
C LYS A 374 -12.80 16.16 -3.76
N PHE A 375 -13.77 15.37 -4.23
CA PHE A 375 -15.02 15.18 -3.50
C PHE A 375 -15.11 13.87 -2.71
N GLY A 376 -14.14 12.97 -2.89
CA GLY A 376 -14.12 11.66 -2.27
C GLY A 376 -12.97 11.51 -1.27
N LEU A 377 -11.73 11.57 -1.77
CA LEU A 377 -10.54 11.32 -0.95
C LEU A 377 -10.17 12.50 -0.07
N LEU A 378 -10.13 13.71 -0.61
CA LEU A 378 -9.64 14.90 0.09
C LEU A 378 -10.41 15.18 1.40
N PRO A 379 -11.77 15.15 1.44
CA PRO A 379 -12.50 15.38 2.69
C PRO A 379 -12.16 14.32 3.75
N LEU A 380 -12.01 13.07 3.33
CA LEU A 380 -11.72 11.95 4.22
C LEU A 380 -10.31 12.06 4.82
N VAL A 381 -9.32 12.32 3.96
CA VAL A 381 -7.91 12.50 4.35
C VAL A 381 -7.78 13.70 5.30
N SER A 382 -8.37 14.85 4.95
CA SER A 382 -8.29 16.05 5.79
C SER A 382 -9.01 15.87 7.13
N ALA A 383 -10.13 15.13 7.18
CA ALA A 383 -10.79 14.78 8.43
C ALA A 383 -9.92 13.88 9.33
N ALA A 384 -9.33 12.83 8.75
CA ALA A 384 -8.44 11.91 9.46
C ALA A 384 -7.22 12.65 10.03
N ARG A 385 -6.59 13.50 9.22
CA ARG A 385 -5.43 14.31 9.61
C ARG A 385 -5.77 15.26 10.74
N MET A 386 -6.82 16.07 10.59
CA MET A 386 -7.22 17.04 11.62
C MET A 386 -7.47 16.34 12.95
N ARG A 387 -8.17 15.19 12.94
CA ARG A 387 -8.42 14.41 14.15
C ARG A 387 -7.16 13.78 14.73
N ALA A 388 -6.27 13.26 13.89
CA ALA A 388 -4.99 12.73 14.32
C ALA A 388 -4.13 13.81 15.00
N ILE A 389 -4.05 15.02 14.43
CA ILE A 389 -3.36 16.17 15.03
C ILE A 389 -3.92 16.46 16.42
N ARG A 390 -5.25 16.59 16.54
CA ARG A 390 -5.91 16.86 17.84
C ARG A 390 -5.66 15.77 18.88
N ALA A 391 -5.47 14.53 18.44
CA ALA A 391 -5.23 13.37 19.31
C ALA A 391 -3.74 13.05 19.49
N HIS A 392 -2.82 13.89 18.99
CA HIS A 392 -1.37 13.65 19.00
C HIS A 392 -0.95 12.33 18.33
N ILE A 393 -1.71 11.86 17.34
CA ILE A 393 -1.40 10.65 16.58
C ILE A 393 -0.41 11.00 15.47
N THR A 394 0.76 10.37 15.49
CA THR A 394 1.84 10.61 14.52
C THR A 394 1.72 9.80 13.23
N ALA A 395 0.72 8.90 13.15
CA ALA A 395 0.43 8.16 11.93
C ALA A 395 0.14 9.11 10.75
N THR A 396 0.62 8.74 9.56
CA THR A 396 0.49 9.55 8.33
C THR A 396 -0.58 9.00 7.39
N GLY A 397 -0.67 7.69 7.24
CA GLY A 397 -1.70 7.05 6.44
C GLY A 397 -3.11 7.24 7.01
N THR A 398 -4.10 7.38 6.13
CA THR A 398 -5.49 7.71 6.52
C THR A 398 -6.15 6.58 7.29
N ASP A 399 -5.91 5.33 6.89
CA ASP A 399 -6.51 4.17 7.57
C ASP A 399 -5.86 3.98 8.94
N GLU A 400 -4.54 4.16 9.03
CA GLU A 400 -3.77 4.09 10.26
C GLU A 400 -4.21 5.17 11.25
N ARG A 401 -4.46 6.39 10.76
CA ARG A 401 -5.04 7.48 11.57
C ARG A 401 -6.40 7.11 12.11
N PHE A 402 -7.32 6.59 11.27
CA PHE A 402 -8.64 6.20 11.76
C PHE A 402 -8.60 5.01 12.72
N ALA A 403 -7.72 4.03 12.49
CA ALA A 403 -7.52 2.91 13.40
C ALA A 403 -7.03 3.39 14.77
N ALA A 404 -6.00 4.25 14.80
CA ALA A 404 -5.49 4.83 16.05
C ALA A 404 -6.53 5.71 16.76
N LEU A 405 -7.35 6.46 16.02
CA LEU A 405 -8.46 7.24 16.59
C LEU A 405 -9.56 6.36 17.20
N LYS A 406 -9.79 5.17 16.62
CA LYS A 406 -10.71 4.18 17.19
C LYS A 406 -10.14 3.56 18.45
N GLU A 407 -8.86 3.19 18.44
CA GLU A 407 -8.16 2.66 19.61
C GLU A 407 -8.14 3.66 20.77
N SER A 408 -8.05 4.97 20.48
CA SER A 408 -8.10 6.03 21.48
C SER A 408 -9.54 6.42 21.90
N GLY A 409 -10.58 5.73 21.42
CA GLY A 409 -11.98 6.00 21.74
C GLY A 409 -12.55 7.29 21.14
N VAL A 410 -11.83 7.96 20.23
CA VAL A 410 -12.27 9.21 19.57
C VAL A 410 -13.19 8.93 18.38
N LEU A 411 -13.07 7.75 17.76
CA LEU A 411 -13.85 7.33 16.60
C LEU A 411 -14.61 6.02 16.90
N HIS A 412 -15.88 5.96 16.49
CA HIS A 412 -16.68 4.74 16.63
C HIS A 412 -16.25 3.67 15.60
N GLU A 413 -16.40 2.39 15.94
CA GLU A 413 -16.01 1.28 15.06
C GLU A 413 -16.78 1.24 13.74
N ASP A 414 -18.07 1.61 13.76
CA ASP A 414 -18.86 1.76 12.53
C ASP A 414 -18.36 2.90 11.63
N ASP A 415 -17.89 4.01 12.21
CA ASP A 415 -17.30 5.10 11.42
C ASP A 415 -15.99 4.65 10.77
N LEU A 416 -15.12 3.95 11.52
CA LEU A 416 -13.90 3.36 10.98
C LEU A 416 -14.21 2.44 9.79
N ARG A 417 -15.13 1.47 9.97
CA ARG A 417 -15.51 0.52 8.91
C ARG A 417 -16.02 1.24 7.67
N ASP A 418 -16.92 2.19 7.85
CA ASP A 418 -17.53 2.92 6.74
C ASP A 418 -16.50 3.78 6.00
N PHE A 419 -15.58 4.43 6.71
CA PHE A 419 -14.55 5.29 6.11
C PHE A 419 -13.49 4.52 5.34
N VAL A 420 -13.08 3.34 5.84
CA VAL A 420 -12.22 2.42 5.10
C VAL A 420 -12.90 1.96 3.80
N GLU A 421 -14.19 1.63 3.87
CA GLU A 421 -14.98 1.22 2.70
C GLU A 421 -15.18 2.38 1.69
N VAL A 422 -15.45 3.60 2.18
CA VAL A 422 -15.51 4.82 1.35
C VAL A 422 -14.20 4.99 0.57
N ARG A 423 -13.06 4.88 1.27
CA ARG A 423 -11.74 5.04 0.67
C ARG A 423 -11.47 3.97 -0.39
N GLU A 424 -11.81 2.71 -0.11
CA GLU A 424 -11.70 1.62 -1.09
C GLU A 424 -12.54 1.89 -2.34
N VAL A 425 -13.80 2.28 -2.19
CA VAL A 425 -14.69 2.56 -3.33
C VAL A 425 -14.14 3.69 -4.21
N VAL A 426 -13.69 4.78 -3.59
CA VAL A 426 -13.19 5.95 -4.33
C VAL A 426 -11.84 5.65 -5.01
N LEU A 427 -10.90 5.01 -4.31
CA LEU A 427 -9.62 4.62 -4.91
C LEU A 427 -9.83 3.63 -6.05
N ARG A 428 -10.73 2.66 -5.91
CA ARG A 428 -10.99 1.65 -6.94
C ARG A 428 -11.50 2.26 -8.23
N VAL A 429 -12.51 3.12 -8.17
CA VAL A 429 -13.04 3.77 -9.39
C VAL A 429 -12.00 4.70 -10.03
N MET A 430 -11.17 5.36 -9.23
CA MET A 430 -10.08 6.19 -9.74
C MET A 430 -9.02 5.34 -10.45
N LEU A 431 -8.55 4.26 -9.81
CA LEU A 431 -7.55 3.36 -10.38
C LEU A 431 -8.04 2.70 -11.66
N GLU A 432 -9.27 2.19 -11.67
CA GLU A 432 -9.90 1.60 -12.86
C GLU A 432 -10.02 2.60 -14.01
N GLN A 433 -10.34 3.86 -13.71
CA GLN A 433 -10.35 4.93 -14.72
C GLN A 433 -8.94 5.23 -15.22
N GLN A 434 -7.97 5.40 -14.34
CA GLN A 434 -6.60 5.75 -14.71
C GLN A 434 -5.96 4.67 -15.59
N LEU A 435 -6.14 3.40 -15.23
CA LEU A 435 -5.69 2.27 -16.06
C LEU A 435 -6.36 2.27 -17.44
N ALA A 436 -7.62 2.67 -17.52
CA ALA A 436 -8.34 2.77 -18.79
C ALA A 436 -7.86 3.94 -19.64
N ASP A 437 -7.65 5.10 -19.02
CA ASP A 437 -7.12 6.30 -19.69
C ASP A 437 -5.71 6.00 -20.23
N ILE A 438 -4.83 5.41 -19.42
CA ILE A 438 -3.47 5.00 -19.82
C ILE A 438 -3.52 4.02 -21.00
N ALA A 439 -4.41 3.02 -20.98
CA ALA A 439 -4.56 2.07 -22.08
C ALA A 439 -5.04 2.74 -23.39
N GLN A 440 -5.65 3.92 -23.30
CA GLN A 440 -6.09 4.74 -24.44
C GLN A 440 -5.13 5.90 -24.75
N GLN A 441 -3.94 5.92 -24.11
CA GLN A 441 -2.97 7.02 -24.22
C GLN A 441 -3.52 8.39 -23.78
N ILE A 442 -4.53 8.39 -22.90
CA ILE A 442 -5.05 9.58 -22.24
C ILE A 442 -4.28 9.74 -20.92
N PRO A 443 -3.77 10.94 -20.59
CA PRO A 443 -3.11 11.18 -19.31
C PRO A 443 -4.01 10.82 -18.12
N ALA A 444 -3.47 10.04 -17.20
CA ALA A 444 -4.16 9.67 -15.96
C ALA A 444 -4.48 10.94 -15.15
N SER A 445 -5.66 10.96 -14.51
CA SER A 445 -6.06 12.10 -13.67
C SER A 445 -6.89 11.66 -12.48
N ALA A 446 -7.27 12.63 -11.64
CA ALA A 446 -8.23 12.42 -10.55
C ALA A 446 -9.71 12.33 -11.00
N LYS A 447 -9.98 12.47 -12.30
CA LYS A 447 -11.33 12.60 -12.85
C LYS A 447 -11.81 11.29 -13.45
N ILE A 448 -12.97 10.82 -12.99
CA ILE A 448 -13.63 9.59 -13.49
C ILE A 448 -14.82 9.91 -14.37
N ASP A 449 -15.12 9.05 -15.35
CA ASP A 449 -16.42 9.05 -16.02
C ASP A 449 -17.37 8.09 -15.28
N PRO A 450 -18.38 8.59 -14.54
CA PRO A 450 -19.31 7.73 -13.82
C PRO A 450 -20.06 6.74 -14.72
N LYS A 451 -20.26 7.05 -16.02
CA LYS A 451 -20.97 6.18 -16.96
C LYS A 451 -20.20 4.91 -17.31
N ARG A 452 -18.87 4.90 -17.13
CA ARG A 452 -18.01 3.73 -17.32
C ARG A 452 -18.35 2.58 -16.37
N PHE A 453 -18.83 2.90 -15.17
CA PHE A 453 -19.08 1.92 -14.12
C PHE A 453 -20.52 1.41 -14.16
N ASP A 454 -20.76 0.17 -13.77
CA ASP A 454 -22.10 -0.41 -13.72
C ASP A 454 -23.03 0.28 -12.68
N LYS A 455 -24.30 -0.11 -12.65
CA LYS A 455 -25.29 0.46 -11.72
C LYS A 455 -24.91 0.22 -10.24
N ARG A 456 -24.29 -0.91 -9.91
CA ARG A 456 -23.93 -1.29 -8.54
C ARG A 456 -22.77 -0.45 -8.03
N THR A 457 -21.72 -0.29 -8.82
CA THR A 457 -20.55 0.55 -8.52
C THR A 457 -20.94 2.01 -8.41
N ARG A 458 -21.77 2.53 -9.31
CA ARG A 458 -22.32 3.89 -9.18
C ARG A 458 -23.14 4.06 -7.90
N ALA A 459 -23.93 3.06 -7.50
CA ALA A 459 -24.69 3.11 -6.25
C ALA A 459 -23.78 3.12 -5.01
N ARG A 460 -22.73 2.29 -4.99
CA ARG A 460 -21.70 2.30 -3.93
C ARG A 460 -20.97 3.64 -3.86
N LEU A 461 -20.60 4.23 -4.98
CA LEU A 461 -19.97 5.55 -5.01
C LEU A 461 -20.91 6.67 -4.50
N LYS A 462 -22.21 6.60 -4.84
CA LYS A 462 -23.21 7.53 -4.27
C LYS A 462 -23.36 7.35 -2.76
N TRP A 463 -23.39 6.10 -2.28
CA TRP A 463 -23.39 5.83 -0.84
C TRP A 463 -22.14 6.43 -0.17
N ALA A 464 -20.96 6.23 -0.76
CA ALA A 464 -19.71 6.72 -0.22
C ALA A 464 -19.72 8.24 -0.05
N PHE A 465 -20.17 8.98 -1.08
CA PHE A 465 -20.31 10.43 -1.01
C PHE A 465 -21.37 10.91 -0.03
N ARG A 466 -22.47 10.18 0.15
CA ARG A 466 -23.44 10.50 1.21
C ARG A 466 -22.83 10.32 2.58
N ARG A 467 -22.02 9.27 2.78
CA ARG A 467 -21.34 9.03 4.04
C ARG A 467 -20.32 10.11 4.36
N LEU A 468 -19.62 10.66 3.37
CA LEU A 468 -18.71 11.79 3.60
C LEU A 468 -19.41 13.05 4.16
N LYS A 469 -20.71 13.25 3.91
CA LYS A 469 -21.46 14.38 4.49
C LYS A 469 -21.56 14.33 6.02
N THR A 470 -21.32 13.18 6.63
CA THR A 470 -21.30 13.04 8.09
C THR A 470 -19.94 13.39 8.69
N LEU A 471 -18.90 13.61 7.89
CA LEU A 471 -17.55 13.93 8.39
C LEU A 471 -17.53 15.20 9.22
N LYS A 472 -18.43 16.17 8.96
CA LYS A 472 -18.56 17.38 9.79
C LYS A 472 -18.87 17.06 11.27
N PHE A 473 -19.66 16.02 11.54
CA PHE A 473 -19.93 15.57 12.91
C PHE A 473 -18.69 14.90 13.51
N VAL A 474 -18.03 14.06 12.70
CA VAL A 474 -16.73 13.50 13.05
C VAL A 474 -15.70 14.60 13.23
N CYS A 475 -15.84 15.81 12.68
CA CYS A 475 -14.94 16.93 12.90
C CYS A 475 -15.36 17.87 14.05
N GLY A 476 -16.54 17.66 14.65
CA GLY A 476 -17.08 18.51 15.71
C GLY A 476 -17.66 19.85 15.23
N VAL A 477 -18.10 19.92 13.97
CA VAL A 477 -18.64 21.13 13.30
C VAL A 477 -20.17 21.03 13.10
N GLY A 478 -20.84 20.15 13.84
CA GLY A 478 -22.25 19.81 13.61
C GLY A 478 -23.14 19.87 14.85
N GLY A 479 -22.93 20.86 15.71
CA GLY A 479 -23.76 21.19 16.87
C GLY A 479 -23.97 22.68 16.96
#